data_AF-K1X1P4-F1
#
_entry.id   AF-K1X1P4-F1
#
_cell.length_a   1.000
_cell.length_b   1.000
_cell.length_c   1.000
_cell.angle_alpha   90.00
_cell.angle_beta   90.00
_cell.angle_gamma   90.00
#
_symmetry.space_group_name_H-M   'P 1'
#
loop_
_entity.id
_entity.type
_entity.pdbx_description
1 polymer ?
#
loop_
_entity_poly.entity_id
_entity_poly.type
_entity_poly.pdbx_seq_one_letter_code
_entity_poly.pdbx_strand_id
1 'polypeptide(L)'
;MPPKPRLNVQNFPRPPLLERTPRHLQIKWHGHTIADTKEAYWVLETYHAPTYYLPPSSITVPLTATKKSTFCEWKGWATYYSLALPPAASDGATGEAVVQDRAWSYESPTTGFRDLKGYVSFYAGPWDCYVDGELVTPQPGDFYGGWTTSELEGIIKGDAATRWM
;
A
#
# COMPACT_ATOMS: atom_id res chain seq x y z
N MET A 1 -13.63 -6.44 20.67
CA MET A 1 -12.27 -6.88 20.29
C MET A 1 -11.30 -6.29 21.30
N PRO A 2 -10.24 -7.00 21.71
CA PRO A 2 -9.19 -6.39 22.54
C PRO A 2 -8.55 -5.21 21.80
N PRO A 3 -8.04 -4.20 22.51
CA PRO A 3 -7.35 -3.07 21.88
C PRO A 3 -6.15 -3.56 21.07
N LYS A 4 -6.00 -3.05 19.85
CA LYS A 4 -4.83 -3.34 19.01
C LYS A 4 -3.56 -2.84 19.72
N PRO A 5 -2.45 -3.60 19.72
CA PRO A 5 -1.19 -3.11 20.27
C PRO A 5 -0.73 -1.87 19.50
N ARG A 6 -0.30 -0.84 20.23
CA ARG A 6 0.18 0.42 19.62
C ARG A 6 1.54 0.20 18.97
N LEU A 7 1.74 0.78 17.79
CA LEU A 7 2.98 0.71 17.03
C LEU A 7 3.56 2.11 16.83
N ASN A 8 4.74 2.37 17.39
CA ASN A 8 5.40 3.65 17.24
C ASN A 8 6.28 3.63 15.97
N VAL A 9 6.01 4.52 15.02
CA VAL A 9 6.71 4.52 13.72
C VAL A 9 8.20 4.85 13.82
N GLN A 10 8.64 5.50 14.90
CA GLN A 10 10.06 5.75 15.17
C GLN A 10 10.81 4.51 15.67
N ASN A 11 10.09 3.50 16.16
CA ASN A 11 10.69 2.23 16.58
C ASN A 11 10.86 1.23 15.44
N PHE A 12 10.32 1.52 14.25
CA PHE A 12 10.55 0.68 13.07
C PHE A 12 12.02 0.78 12.64
N PRO A 13 12.61 -0.32 12.11
CA PRO A 13 14.04 -0.36 11.84
C PRO A 13 14.40 0.32 10.51
N ARG A 14 15.71 0.58 10.38
CA ARG A 14 16.38 0.92 9.13
C ARG A 14 17.69 0.10 9.07
N PRO A 15 17.90 -0.84 8.14
CA PRO A 15 17.07 -1.15 6.96
C PRO A 15 15.62 -1.54 7.27
N PRO A 16 14.67 -1.34 6.33
CA PRO A 16 13.28 -1.69 6.55
C PRO A 16 13.11 -3.19 6.83
N LEU A 17 12.16 -3.51 7.71
CA LEU A 17 11.80 -4.88 8.03
C LEU A 17 10.70 -5.36 7.10
N LEU A 18 10.91 -6.55 6.52
CA LEU A 18 9.90 -7.28 5.76
C LEU A 18 9.41 -8.47 6.60
N GLU A 19 8.11 -8.50 6.86
CA GLU A 19 7.50 -9.59 7.64
C GLU A 19 6.13 -9.97 7.09
N ARG A 20 5.74 -11.23 7.29
CA ARG A 20 4.37 -11.66 7.05
C ARG A 20 3.46 -11.00 8.06
N THR A 21 2.27 -10.63 7.61
CA THR A 21 1.25 -10.05 8.47
C THR A 21 -0.05 -10.82 8.34
N PRO A 22 -0.69 -11.23 9.46
CA PRO A 22 -1.98 -11.93 9.44
C PRO A 22 -3.17 -10.96 9.31
N ARG A 23 -2.88 -9.67 9.15
CA ARG A 23 -3.88 -8.59 9.08
C ARG A 23 -4.80 -8.84 7.90
N HIS A 24 -6.08 -8.58 8.10
CA HIS A 24 -7.05 -8.64 7.00
C HIS A 24 -6.98 -7.34 6.20
N LEU A 25 -6.51 -7.44 4.96
CA LEU A 25 -6.37 -6.32 4.04
C LEU A 25 -7.47 -6.35 3.01
N GLN A 26 -8.12 -5.20 2.81
CA GLN A 26 -9.11 -5.03 1.76
C GLN A 26 -8.85 -3.74 0.99
N ILE A 27 -9.03 -3.79 -0.33
CA ILE A 27 -8.95 -2.63 -1.22
C ILE A 27 -10.26 -2.59 -1.99
N LYS A 28 -10.95 -1.45 -1.93
CA LYS A 28 -12.23 -1.25 -2.60
C LYS A 28 -12.21 -0.01 -3.47
N TRP A 29 -12.98 -0.07 -4.55
CA TRP A 29 -13.23 1.01 -5.51
C TRP A 29 -14.73 1.20 -5.64
N HIS A 30 -15.29 2.26 -5.05
CA HIS A 30 -16.73 2.53 -5.05
C HIS A 30 -17.60 1.31 -4.68
N GLY A 31 -17.16 0.57 -3.65
CA GLY A 31 -17.84 -0.66 -3.20
C GLY A 31 -17.44 -1.95 -3.93
N HIS A 32 -16.76 -1.86 -5.09
CA HIS A 32 -16.19 -3.02 -5.76
C HIS A 32 -14.91 -3.47 -5.08
N THR A 33 -14.79 -4.77 -4.79
CA THR A 33 -13.58 -5.32 -4.15
C THR A 33 -12.50 -5.55 -5.18
N ILE A 34 -11.36 -4.89 -5.00
CA ILE A 34 -10.14 -4.97 -5.83
C ILE A 34 -9.19 -6.03 -5.28
N ALA A 35 -9.08 -6.11 -3.95
CA ALA A 35 -8.33 -7.14 -3.27
C ALA A 35 -8.92 -7.42 -1.88
N ASP A 36 -8.85 -8.68 -1.45
CA ASP A 36 -9.22 -9.14 -0.11
C ASP A 36 -8.29 -10.31 0.28
N THR A 37 -7.50 -10.15 1.35
CA THR A 37 -6.54 -11.17 1.77
C THR A 37 -6.20 -11.09 3.26
N LYS A 38 -5.84 -12.23 3.85
CA LYS A 38 -5.14 -12.33 5.15
C LYS A 38 -3.70 -12.83 5.02
N GLU A 39 -3.28 -13.12 3.79
CA GLU A 39 -1.94 -13.51 3.42
C GLU A 39 -1.30 -12.31 2.75
N ALA A 40 -0.39 -11.63 3.45
CA ALA A 40 0.31 -10.47 2.93
C ALA A 40 1.66 -10.31 3.63
N TYR A 41 2.50 -9.46 3.05
CA TYR A 41 3.64 -8.89 3.75
C TYR A 41 3.35 -7.44 4.12
N TRP A 42 3.97 -6.97 5.18
CA TRP A 42 4.15 -5.54 5.42
C TRP A 42 5.63 -5.19 5.42
N VAL A 43 5.91 -3.93 5.09
CA VAL A 43 7.23 -3.33 5.27
C VAL A 43 7.14 -2.24 6.30
N LEU A 44 7.98 -2.34 7.33
CA LEU A 44 8.10 -1.38 8.43
C LEU A 44 9.41 -0.61 8.28
N GLU A 45 9.34 0.71 8.22
CA GLU A 45 10.49 1.61 8.04
C GLU A 45 10.36 2.82 8.96
N THR A 46 11.45 3.23 9.60
CA THR A 46 11.46 4.34 10.57
C THR A 46 10.77 5.60 10.02
N TYR A 47 9.81 6.16 10.76
CA TYR A 47 8.98 7.33 10.40
C TYR A 47 7.95 7.09 9.27
N HIS A 48 7.77 5.87 8.79
CA HIS A 48 6.78 5.54 7.77
C HIS A 48 5.65 4.70 8.35
N ALA A 49 4.43 4.93 7.83
CA ALA A 49 3.35 3.99 8.06
C ALA A 49 3.64 2.67 7.32
N PRO A 50 3.15 1.52 7.81
CA PRO A 50 3.37 0.24 7.14
C PRO A 50 2.92 0.28 5.69
N THR A 51 3.75 -0.26 4.79
CA THR A 51 3.38 -0.50 3.39
C THR A 51 3.02 -1.97 3.22
N TYR A 52 1.84 -2.25 2.67
CA TYR A 52 1.34 -3.62 2.54
C TYR A 52 1.51 -4.16 1.13
N TYR A 53 1.98 -5.39 1.04
CA TYR A 53 2.21 -6.12 -0.20
C TYR A 53 1.31 -7.34 -0.23
N LEU A 54 0.38 -7.34 -1.18
CA LEU A 54 -0.64 -8.38 -1.35
C LEU A 54 -0.20 -9.37 -2.43
N PRO A 55 -0.50 -10.67 -2.28
CA PRO A 55 -0.19 -11.67 -3.29
C PRO A 55 -1.05 -11.41 -4.54
N PRO A 56 -0.50 -11.65 -5.74
CA PRO A 56 -1.22 -11.39 -6.98
C PRO A 56 -2.52 -12.20 -7.11
N SER A 57 -2.60 -13.37 -6.47
CA SER A 57 -3.82 -14.20 -6.42
C SER A 57 -4.99 -13.57 -5.66
N SER A 58 -4.74 -12.54 -4.84
CA SER A 58 -5.80 -11.82 -4.11
C SER A 58 -6.39 -10.64 -4.89
N ILE A 59 -5.80 -10.29 -6.04
CA ILE A 59 -6.19 -9.14 -6.84
C ILE A 59 -7.18 -9.60 -7.90
N THR A 60 -8.37 -9.01 -7.90
CA THR A 60 -9.51 -9.48 -8.70
C THR A 60 -9.65 -8.77 -10.04
N VAL A 61 -8.83 -7.74 -10.28
CA VAL A 61 -8.86 -6.90 -11.47
C VAL A 61 -7.55 -7.00 -12.26
N PRO A 62 -7.59 -6.81 -13.59
CA PRO A 62 -6.39 -6.88 -14.40
C PRO A 62 -5.44 -5.71 -14.10
N LEU A 63 -4.15 -6.03 -13.99
CA LEU A 63 -3.07 -5.06 -13.85
C LEU A 63 -2.31 -4.96 -15.18
N THR A 64 -2.14 -3.75 -15.70
CA THR A 64 -1.33 -3.51 -16.91
C THR A 64 -0.10 -2.70 -16.53
N ALA A 65 1.10 -3.23 -16.81
CA ALA A 65 2.34 -2.53 -16.48
C ALA A 65 2.47 -1.22 -17.27
N THR A 66 2.90 -0.15 -16.60
CA THR A 66 3.17 1.14 -17.22
C THR A 66 4.67 1.32 -17.49
N LYS A 67 5.05 2.43 -18.15
CA LYS A 67 6.45 2.79 -18.37
C LYS A 67 7.12 3.39 -17.11
N LYS A 68 6.36 3.67 -16.06
CA LYS A 68 6.88 4.31 -14.85
C LYS A 68 7.67 3.29 -14.04
N SER A 69 8.83 3.72 -13.57
CA SER A 69 9.66 2.95 -12.65
C SER A 69 10.37 3.88 -11.68
N THR A 70 10.57 3.42 -10.46
CA THR A 70 11.30 4.16 -9.41
C THR A 70 12.28 3.22 -8.72
N PHE A 71 13.39 3.78 -8.25
CA PHE A 71 14.41 3.02 -7.54
C PHE A 71 14.28 3.21 -6.02
N CYS A 72 14.32 2.11 -5.28
CA CYS A 72 14.44 2.08 -3.83
C CYS A 72 15.77 1.44 -3.45
N GLU A 73 16.56 2.12 -2.61
CA GLU A 73 17.89 1.65 -2.17
C GLU A 73 17.84 0.25 -1.53
N TRP A 74 16.72 -0.09 -0.88
CA TRP A 74 16.52 -1.37 -0.22
C TRP A 74 15.94 -2.45 -1.12
N LYS A 75 14.97 -2.10 -1.96
CA LYS A 75 14.09 -3.06 -2.64
C LYS A 75 14.39 -3.23 -4.12
N GLY A 76 15.12 -2.30 -4.73
CA GLY A 76 15.40 -2.29 -6.16
C GLY A 76 14.40 -1.47 -6.98
N TRP A 77 14.16 -1.88 -8.22
CA TRP A 77 13.29 -1.16 -9.16
C TRP A 77 11.83 -1.58 -9.03
N ALA A 78 10.96 -0.60 -8.82
CA ALA A 78 9.51 -0.81 -8.82
C ALA A 78 8.94 -0.73 -10.25
N THR A 79 7.99 -1.60 -10.54
CA THR A 79 7.14 -1.58 -11.74
C THR A 79 5.76 -1.07 -11.33
N TYR A 80 5.23 -0.06 -12.02
CA TYR A 80 3.91 0.49 -11.74
C TYR A 80 2.85 -0.08 -12.67
N TYR A 81 1.59 -0.06 -12.23
CA TYR A 81 0.45 -0.59 -12.99
C TYR A 81 -0.67 0.43 -13.19
N SER A 82 -1.39 0.28 -14.30
CA SER A 82 -2.72 0.82 -14.51
C SER A 82 -3.78 -0.27 -14.32
N LEU A 83 -4.92 0.13 -13.75
CA LEU A 83 -6.05 -0.73 -13.43
C LEU A 83 -7.28 -0.21 -14.18
N ALA A 84 -7.94 -1.09 -14.93
CA ALA A 84 -9.24 -0.82 -15.53
C ALA A 84 -10.33 -1.30 -14.56
N LEU A 85 -11.24 -0.40 -14.20
CA LEU A 85 -12.20 -0.57 -13.12
C LEU A 85 -13.60 -0.22 -13.57
N PRO A 86 -14.64 -0.75 -12.91
CA PRO A 86 -16.00 -0.28 -13.11
C PRO A 86 -16.11 1.24 -12.85
N PRO A 87 -16.97 1.97 -13.59
CA PRO A 87 -17.25 3.37 -13.31
C PRO A 87 -17.76 3.56 -11.88
N ALA A 88 -17.48 4.72 -11.29
CA ALA A 88 -18.08 5.10 -10.02
C ALA A 88 -19.59 5.24 -10.23
N ALA A 89 -20.41 4.58 -9.40
CA ALA A 89 -21.86 4.72 -9.53
C ALA A 89 -22.37 6.17 -9.33
N SER A 90 -21.53 7.05 -8.78
CA SER A 90 -21.89 8.41 -8.35
C SER A 90 -21.55 9.54 -9.34
N ASP A 91 -20.77 9.30 -10.40
CA ASP A 91 -20.26 10.37 -11.27
C ASP A 91 -21.00 10.49 -12.63
N GLY A 92 -21.94 9.59 -12.91
CA GLY A 92 -22.67 9.58 -14.19
C GLY A 92 -21.78 9.25 -15.39
N ALA A 93 -20.54 8.79 -15.16
CA ALA A 93 -19.61 8.44 -16.22
C ALA A 93 -20.03 7.12 -16.88
N THR A 94 -20.05 7.11 -18.21
CA THR A 94 -20.25 5.90 -19.01
C THR A 94 -18.88 5.40 -19.50
N GLY A 95 -18.35 4.32 -18.90
CA GLY A 95 -17.09 3.70 -19.32
C GLY A 95 -16.26 3.17 -18.15
N GLU A 96 -15.26 2.33 -18.42
CA GLU A 96 -14.31 1.88 -17.38
C GLU A 96 -13.43 3.04 -16.91
N ALA A 97 -13.27 3.18 -15.60
CA ALA A 97 -12.31 4.11 -15.02
C ALA A 97 -10.91 3.48 -15.07
N VAL A 98 -9.93 4.22 -15.59
CA VAL A 98 -8.53 3.79 -15.60
C VAL A 98 -7.75 4.57 -14.55
N VAL A 99 -7.30 3.87 -13.51
CA VAL A 99 -6.42 4.46 -12.48
C VAL A 99 -4.98 4.06 -12.80
N GLN A 100 -4.12 5.05 -13.00
CA GLN A 100 -2.72 4.83 -13.39
C GLN A 100 -1.75 5.06 -12.23
N ASP A 101 -0.71 4.24 -12.15
CA ASP A 101 0.45 4.40 -11.27
C ASP A 101 0.13 4.50 -9.77
N ARG A 102 -0.99 3.90 -9.36
CA ARG A 102 -1.45 3.82 -7.97
C ARG A 102 -1.28 2.43 -7.35
N ALA A 103 -0.70 1.50 -8.09
CA ALA A 103 -0.22 0.21 -7.62
C ALA A 103 1.18 -0.06 -8.21
N TRP A 104 2.01 -0.78 -7.47
CA TRP A 104 3.36 -1.17 -7.91
C TRP A 104 3.76 -2.55 -7.36
N SER A 105 4.78 -3.15 -7.99
CA SER A 105 5.41 -4.40 -7.58
C SER A 105 6.93 -4.28 -7.69
N TYR A 106 7.65 -5.13 -6.98
CA TYR A 106 9.06 -5.38 -7.23
C TYR A 106 9.21 -6.72 -7.94
N GLU A 107 9.52 -6.70 -9.23
CA GLU A 107 9.65 -7.92 -10.05
C GLU A 107 11.04 -8.59 -9.92
N SER A 108 12.05 -7.79 -9.57
CA SER A 108 13.43 -8.22 -9.33
C SER A 108 13.97 -7.58 -8.04
N PRO A 109 13.39 -7.92 -6.88
CA PRO A 109 13.80 -7.35 -5.60
C PRO A 109 15.22 -7.78 -5.19
N THR A 110 15.85 -7.01 -4.31
CA THR A 110 17.13 -7.38 -3.69
C THR A 110 16.97 -8.61 -2.77
N THR A 111 18.09 -9.25 -2.39
CA THR A 111 18.09 -10.50 -1.59
C THR A 111 17.27 -10.42 -0.31
N GLY A 112 17.32 -9.29 0.42
CA GLY A 112 16.58 -9.10 1.67
C GLY A 112 15.07 -8.94 1.49
N PHE A 113 14.61 -8.65 0.27
CA PHE A 113 13.21 -8.43 -0.07
C PHE A 113 12.70 -9.42 -1.13
N ARG A 114 13.42 -10.52 -1.37
CA ARG A 114 13.11 -11.50 -2.43
C ARG A 114 11.68 -12.05 -2.36
N ASP A 115 11.13 -12.13 -1.15
CA ASP A 115 9.79 -12.67 -0.91
C ASP A 115 8.68 -11.74 -1.40
N LEU A 116 9.00 -10.47 -1.71
CA LEU A 116 8.08 -9.52 -2.35
C LEU A 116 7.95 -9.71 -3.86
N LYS A 117 8.70 -10.65 -4.47
CA LYS A 117 8.68 -10.82 -5.92
C LYS A 117 7.26 -11.04 -6.44
N GLY A 118 6.78 -10.12 -7.27
CA GLY A 118 5.43 -10.17 -7.85
C GLY A 118 4.29 -9.84 -6.89
N TYR A 119 4.57 -9.50 -5.62
CA TYR A 119 3.57 -8.96 -4.72
C TYR A 119 3.29 -7.50 -5.06
N VAL A 120 2.02 -7.11 -4.95
CA VAL A 120 1.56 -5.79 -5.36
C VAL A 120 1.21 -4.97 -4.13
N SER A 121 1.71 -3.75 -4.09
CA SER A 121 1.34 -2.74 -3.11
C SER A 121 0.54 -1.62 -3.78
N PHE A 122 -0.27 -0.94 -2.98
CA PHE A 122 -1.15 0.14 -3.43
C PHE A 122 -0.91 1.37 -2.58
N TYR A 123 -0.97 2.55 -3.20
CA TYR A 123 -1.10 3.79 -2.43
C TYR A 123 -2.46 3.75 -1.74
N ALA A 124 -2.59 4.26 -0.51
CA ALA A 124 -3.88 4.30 0.21
C ALA A 124 -4.84 5.39 -0.33
N GLY A 125 -4.90 5.52 -1.66
CA GLY A 125 -5.69 6.47 -2.44
C GLY A 125 -5.35 6.28 -3.92
N PRO A 126 -6.34 6.31 -4.84
CA PRO A 126 -7.72 6.77 -4.66
C PRO A 126 -8.72 5.68 -4.17
N TRP A 127 -8.23 4.53 -3.68
CA TRP A 127 -9.05 3.43 -3.17
C TRP A 127 -9.48 3.65 -1.73
N ASP A 128 -10.54 2.94 -1.32
CA ASP A 128 -10.81 2.70 0.10
C ASP A 128 -10.00 1.48 0.55
N CYS A 129 -8.92 1.72 1.29
CA CYS A 129 -8.06 0.68 1.84
C CYS A 129 -8.43 0.39 3.30
N TYR A 130 -8.43 -0.88 3.70
CA TYR A 130 -8.77 -1.31 5.05
C TYR A 130 -7.72 -2.25 5.63
N VAL A 131 -7.46 -2.09 6.94
CA VAL A 131 -6.64 -3.01 7.75
C VAL A 131 -7.46 -3.47 8.95
N ASP A 132 -7.77 -4.77 9.02
CA ASP A 132 -8.67 -5.37 10.01
C ASP A 132 -10.02 -4.63 10.11
N GLY A 133 -10.58 -4.26 8.96
CA GLY A 133 -11.84 -3.53 8.85
C GLY A 133 -11.77 -2.03 9.19
N GLU A 134 -10.60 -1.52 9.56
CA GLU A 134 -10.38 -0.09 9.80
C GLU A 134 -10.00 0.62 8.49
N LEU A 135 -10.72 1.68 8.15
CA LEU A 135 -10.42 2.51 6.99
C LEU A 135 -9.08 3.24 7.21
N VAL A 136 -8.19 3.09 6.25
CA VAL A 136 -6.83 3.65 6.26
C VAL A 136 -6.85 5.10 5.77
N THR A 137 -5.99 5.93 6.37
CA THR A 137 -5.63 7.22 5.77
C THR A 137 -4.27 7.12 5.06
N PRO A 138 -4.09 7.77 3.90
CA PRO A 138 -2.77 7.83 3.26
C PRO A 138 -1.73 8.42 4.20
N GLN A 139 -0.53 7.83 4.22
CA GLN A 139 0.62 8.52 4.76
C GLN A 139 0.72 9.91 4.10
N PRO A 140 0.88 10.99 4.88
CA PRO A 140 0.96 12.33 4.33
C PRO A 140 2.02 12.46 3.21
N GLY A 141 1.63 13.15 2.13
CA GLY A 141 2.44 13.33 0.92
C GLY A 141 2.14 12.29 -0.17
N ASP A 142 2.20 12.70 -1.44
CA ASP A 142 1.76 11.87 -2.58
C ASP A 142 2.77 10.79 -3.03
N PHE A 143 3.93 10.72 -2.39
CA PHE A 143 5.01 9.80 -2.78
C PHE A 143 5.06 8.52 -1.93
N TYR A 144 4.51 8.53 -0.72
CA TYR A 144 4.65 7.41 0.20
C TYR A 144 3.49 6.42 0.08
N GLY A 145 3.84 5.13 0.06
CA GLY A 145 2.90 4.02 -0.01
C GLY A 145 2.30 3.58 1.34
N GLY A 146 2.56 4.32 2.41
CA GLY A 146 2.22 3.94 3.78
C GLY A 146 0.72 4.05 4.07
N TRP A 147 0.21 3.07 4.82
CA TRP A 147 -1.19 2.95 5.22
C TRP A 147 -1.31 3.29 6.71
N THR A 148 -1.86 4.46 7.02
CA THR A 148 -2.00 4.94 8.40
C THR A 148 -3.27 4.39 9.06
N THR A 149 -3.11 3.79 10.24
CA THR A 149 -4.19 3.28 11.10
C THR A 149 -4.07 3.89 12.50
N SER A 150 -5.14 3.83 13.29
CA SER A 150 -5.25 4.40 14.65
C SER A 150 -4.35 3.73 15.70
N GLU A 151 -3.79 2.56 15.40
CA GLU A 151 -2.79 1.92 16.25
C GLU A 151 -1.40 2.54 16.08
N LEU A 152 -1.16 3.27 14.99
CA LEU A 152 0.12 3.95 14.77
C LEU A 152 0.22 5.18 15.68
N GLU A 153 1.37 5.32 16.29
CA GLU A 153 1.77 6.46 17.09
C GLU A 153 3.06 7.07 16.57
N GLY A 154 3.33 8.29 17.04
CA GLY A 154 4.55 9.01 16.73
C GLY A 154 4.39 9.94 15.54
N ILE A 155 5.51 10.29 14.90
CA ILE A 155 5.55 11.30 13.86
C ILE A 155 5.69 10.59 12.53
N ILE A 156 4.63 10.61 11.72
CA ILE A 156 4.65 10.03 10.38
C ILE A 156 5.20 11.08 9.40
N LYS A 157 6.23 10.70 8.65
CA LYS A 157 6.89 11.57 7.68
C LYS A 157 5.91 12.04 6.61
N GLY A 158 5.97 13.33 6.30
CA GLY A 158 5.14 14.01 5.32
C GLY A 158 4.00 14.83 5.94
N ASP A 159 3.73 14.66 7.24
CA ASP A 159 2.82 15.56 7.97
C ASP A 159 3.42 16.98 7.98
N ALA A 160 2.57 18.01 8.06
CA ALA A 160 2.95 19.42 8.03
C ALA A 160 4.05 19.75 9.07
N ALA A 161 4.07 19.02 10.19
CA ALA A 161 5.09 19.12 11.24
C ALA A 161 6.51 18.65 10.83
N THR A 162 6.64 17.90 9.74
CA THR A 162 7.91 17.30 9.26
C THR A 162 8.44 17.94 7.97
N ARG A 163 7.79 18.99 7.46
CA ARG A 163 8.18 19.65 6.21
C ARG A 163 9.58 20.31 6.25
N TRP A 164 10.19 20.39 7.44
CA TRP A 164 11.47 21.04 7.71
C TRP A 164 12.43 20.21 8.58
N MET A 165 12.16 18.91 8.77
CA MET A 165 13.07 17.97 9.42
C MET A 165 13.83 17.16 8.35
#